data_AF-A0A924TWF4-F1
#
_entry.id   AF-A0A924TWF4-F1
#
_cell.length_a   1.000
_cell.length_b   1.000
_cell.length_c   1.000
_cell.angle_alpha   90.00
_cell.angle_beta   90.00
_cell.angle_gamma   90.00
#
_symmetry.space_group_name_H-M   'P 1'
#
loop_
_entity.id
_entity.type
_entity.pdbx_description
1 polymer ?
#
loop_
_entity_poly.entity_id
_entity_poly.type
_entity_poly.pdbx_seq_one_letter_code
_entity_poly.pdbx_strand_id
1 'polypeptide(L)'
;VASLSGDGQALVTRPVQAVAMAPGRTLELWAVPPQGQPRSLGVVSADGVTVIRRDKLPKGLLDPRNTAALAVSVEPPGGSPTGAPTGPVIYAGKLQL
;
A
#
# COMPACT_ATOMS: atom_id res chain seq x y z
N VAL A 1 8.46 4.95 -1.42
CA VAL A 1 7.75 6.22 -1.12
C VAL A 1 6.33 6.16 -1.67
N ALA A 2 5.39 6.73 -0.92
CA ALA A 2 3.99 6.89 -1.33
C ALA A 2 3.59 8.36 -1.13
N SER A 3 2.88 8.94 -2.09
CA SER A 3 2.54 10.37 -2.12
C SER A 3 1.21 10.59 -2.84
N LEU A 4 0.53 11.69 -2.57
CA LEU A 4 -0.59 12.10 -3.41
C LEU A 4 -0.11 12.76 -4.70
N SER A 5 -0.85 12.58 -5.79
CA SER A 5 -0.67 13.37 -7.01
C SER A 5 -0.92 14.86 -6.74
N GLY A 6 -0.37 15.75 -7.57
CA GLY A 6 -0.49 17.20 -7.37
C GLY A 6 -1.93 17.73 -7.38
N ASP A 7 -2.83 17.02 -8.06
CA ASP A 7 -4.28 17.29 -8.09
C ASP A 7 -5.06 16.58 -6.96
N GLY A 8 -4.37 15.78 -6.13
CA GLY A 8 -4.96 15.01 -5.04
C GLY A 8 -5.87 13.86 -5.49
N GLN A 9 -5.90 13.50 -6.78
CA GLN A 9 -6.80 12.50 -7.35
C GLN A 9 -6.23 11.08 -7.34
N ALA A 10 -4.97 10.89 -6.97
CA ALA A 10 -4.35 9.58 -6.90
C ALA A 10 -3.33 9.46 -5.76
N LEU A 11 -3.17 8.23 -5.26
CA LEU A 11 -2.00 7.82 -4.51
C LEU A 11 -0.98 7.24 -5.50
N VAL A 12 0.22 7.79 -5.46
CA VAL A 12 1.35 7.39 -6.29
C VAL A 12 2.37 6.70 -5.41
N THR A 13 2.72 5.46 -5.74
CA THR A 13 3.76 4.70 -5.03
C THR A 13 4.92 4.40 -5.95
N ARG A 14 6.13 4.49 -5.40
CA ARG A 14 7.36 4.09 -6.08
C ARG A 14 8.34 3.48 -5.08
N PRO A 15 8.95 2.32 -5.36
CA PRO A 15 10.05 1.80 -4.57
C PRO A 15 11.21 2.79 -4.51
N VAL A 16 11.86 2.92 -3.35
CA VAL A 16 13.08 3.74 -3.23
C VAL A 16 14.24 3.06 -3.96
N GLN A 17 14.27 1.73 -3.86
CA GLN A 17 15.13 0.84 -4.62
C GLN A 17 14.26 -0.31 -5.15
N ALA A 18 14.63 -0.87 -6.30
CA ALA A 18 13.97 -2.06 -6.82
C ALA A 18 14.04 -3.19 -5.78
N VAL A 19 12.90 -3.82 -5.52
CA VAL A 19 12.81 -4.94 -4.59
C VAL A 19 12.96 -6.22 -5.39
N ALA A 20 14.02 -7.00 -5.12
CA ALA A 20 14.18 -8.31 -5.73
C ALA A 20 13.04 -9.23 -5.26
N MET A 21 12.11 -9.56 -6.16
CA MET A 21 10.97 -10.41 -5.86
C MET A 21 11.22 -11.84 -6.34
N ALA A 22 10.92 -12.80 -5.47
CA ALA A 22 10.88 -14.20 -5.86
C ALA A 22 9.80 -14.42 -6.93
N PRO A 23 9.99 -15.36 -7.86
CA PRO A 23 8.99 -15.70 -8.87
C PRO A 23 7.63 -15.99 -8.24
N GLY A 24 6.55 -15.49 -8.84
CA GLY A 24 5.19 -15.71 -8.35
C GLY A 24 4.86 -14.97 -7.05
N ARG A 25 5.56 -13.87 -6.73
CA ARG A 25 5.23 -12.99 -5.61
C ARG A 25 4.95 -11.59 -6.11
N THR A 26 4.13 -10.87 -5.35
CA THR A 26 3.80 -9.47 -5.61
C THR A 26 3.95 -8.64 -4.35
N LEU A 27 3.91 -7.31 -4.49
CA LEU A 27 3.80 -6.40 -3.37
C LEU A 27 2.36 -5.92 -3.24
N GLU A 28 1.88 -5.80 -2.01
CA GLU A 28 0.59 -5.21 -1.72
C GLU A 28 0.74 -4.05 -0.74
N LEU A 29 0.04 -2.95 -1.05
CA LEU A 29 0.02 -1.76 -0.21
C LEU A 29 -1.18 -1.83 0.74
N TRP A 30 -0.94 -1.43 1.98
CA TRP A 30 -1.93 -1.45 3.05
C TRP A 30 -2.01 -0.10 3.73
N ALA A 31 -3.21 0.28 4.13
CA ALA A 31 -3.42 1.30 5.14
C ALA A 31 -3.67 0.68 6.51
N VAL A 32 -2.84 1.09 7.46
CA VAL A 32 -2.82 0.58 8.81
C VAL A 32 -3.53 1.59 9.71
N PRO A 33 -4.70 1.25 10.27
CA PRO A 33 -5.39 2.13 11.22
C PRO A 33 -4.62 2.20 12.55
N PRO A 34 -4.89 3.20 13.42
CA PRO A 34 -4.35 3.21 14.77
C PRO A 34 -4.72 1.97 15.59
N GLN A 35 -5.88 1.38 15.32
CA GLN A 35 -6.41 0.17 15.96
C GLN A 35 -7.19 -0.66 14.93
N GLY A 36 -7.14 -1.99 15.04
CA GLY A 36 -7.84 -2.91 14.13
C GLY A 36 -6.95 -3.43 13.00
N GLN A 37 -7.59 -4.01 11.98
CA GLN A 37 -6.91 -4.70 10.88
C GLN A 37 -6.47 -3.72 9.77
N PRO A 38 -5.31 -3.95 9.12
CA PRO A 38 -4.95 -3.24 7.91
C PRO A 38 -5.99 -3.40 6.80
N ARG A 39 -6.11 -2.39 5.95
CA ARG A 39 -7.00 -2.41 4.78
C ARG A 39 -6.15 -2.39 3.51
N SER A 40 -6.41 -3.32 2.60
CA SER A 40 -5.73 -3.36 1.30
C SER A 40 -6.02 -2.11 0.48
N LEU A 41 -4.97 -1.57 -0.14
CA LEU A 41 -5.00 -0.52 -1.15
C LEU A 41 -4.68 -1.05 -2.55
N GLY A 42 -4.43 -2.36 -2.65
CA GLY A 42 -4.13 -3.06 -3.89
C GLY A 42 -2.65 -3.35 -4.10
N VAL A 43 -2.41 -4.14 -5.14
CA VAL A 43 -1.08 -4.57 -5.58
C VAL A 43 -0.30 -3.40 -6.18
N VAL A 44 0.99 -3.34 -5.88
CA VAL A 44 1.93 -2.32 -6.37
C VAL A 44 3.14 -2.96 -7.06
N SER A 45 3.73 -2.22 -8.01
CA SER A 45 4.93 -2.65 -8.73
C SER A 45 6.15 -2.63 -7.82
N ALA A 46 6.98 -3.67 -7.93
CA ALA A 46 8.23 -3.83 -7.17
C ALA A 46 9.42 -3.06 -7.78
N ASP A 47 9.29 -2.59 -9.01
CA ASP A 47 10.35 -2.01 -9.82
C ASP A 47 9.97 -0.67 -10.48
N GLY A 48 8.74 -0.17 -10.25
CA GLY A 48 8.19 0.96 -10.97
C GLY A 48 7.15 1.76 -10.19
N VAL A 49 6.46 2.65 -10.91
CA VAL A 49 5.42 3.50 -10.35
C VAL A 49 4.09 2.78 -10.39
N THR A 50 3.31 2.87 -9.31
CA THR A 50 1.90 2.48 -9.30
C THR A 50 1.05 3.69 -8.96
N VAL A 51 -0.02 3.91 -9.72
CA VAL A 51 -0.97 5.00 -9.53
C VAL A 51 -2.31 4.39 -9.18
N ILE A 52 -2.78 4.66 -7.96
CA ILE A 52 -4.06 4.20 -7.45
C ILE A 52 -5.00 5.40 -7.41
N ARG A 53 -6.06 5.37 -8.22
CA ARG A 53 -7.03 6.47 -8.26
C ARG A 53 -7.77 6.59 -6.93
N ARG A 54 -7.98 7.82 -6.47
CA ARG A 54 -8.57 8.12 -5.17
C ARG A 54 -10.01 7.65 -5.03
N ASP A 55 -10.76 7.56 -6.13
CA ASP A 55 -12.11 6.99 -6.16
C ASP A 55 -12.13 5.47 -5.92
N LYS A 56 -10.99 4.80 -6.06
CA LYS A 56 -10.79 3.37 -5.70
C LYS A 56 -10.27 3.17 -4.29
N LEU A 57 -9.76 4.23 -3.64
CA LEU A 57 -9.29 4.16 -2.27
C LEU A 57 -10.49 4.17 -1.30
N PRO A 58 -10.37 3.51 -0.13
CA PRO A 58 -11.37 3.61 0.92
C PRO A 58 -11.67 5.06 1.29
N LYS A 59 -12.95 5.38 1.53
CA LYS A 59 -13.32 6.74 1.98
C LYS A 59 -12.62 7.06 3.30
N GLY A 60 -12.11 8.29 3.41
CA GLY A 60 -11.40 8.75 4.60
C GLY A 60 -10.04 8.09 4.82
N LEU A 61 -9.45 7.42 3.82
CA LEU A 61 -8.14 6.78 3.92
C LEU A 61 -7.05 7.73 4.40
N LEU A 62 -7.08 8.96 3.93
CA LEU A 62 -6.08 9.97 4.25
C LEU A 62 -6.36 10.64 5.60
N ASP A 63 -7.48 10.35 6.26
CA ASP A 63 -7.73 10.85 7.59
C ASP A 63 -6.81 10.13 8.59
N PRO A 64 -5.94 10.85 9.34
CA PRO A 64 -5.05 10.24 10.32
C PRO A 64 -5.78 9.42 11.39
N ARG A 65 -7.06 9.69 11.63
CA ARG A 65 -7.91 8.91 12.54
C ARG A 65 -8.23 7.52 12.00
N ASN A 66 -8.21 7.36 10.68
CA ASN A 66 -8.49 6.12 9.97
C ASN A 66 -7.23 5.40 9.49
N THR A 67 -6.10 6.09 9.38
CA THR A 67 -4.83 5.52 8.87
C THR A 67 -3.65 6.19 9.56
N ALA A 68 -2.98 5.45 10.43
CA ALA A 68 -1.79 5.88 11.14
C ALA A 68 -0.51 5.65 10.31
N ALA A 69 -0.52 4.62 9.46
CA ALA A 69 0.63 4.24 8.66
C ALA A 69 0.22 3.58 7.34
N LEU A 70 1.16 3.57 6.40
CA LEU A 70 1.13 2.69 5.24
C LEU A 70 2.11 1.54 5.45
N ALA A 71 1.77 0.36 4.96
CA ALA A 71 2.65 -0.81 4.98
C ALA A 71 2.67 -1.51 3.62
N VAL A 72 3.73 -2.26 3.35
CA VAL A 72 3.89 -3.08 2.15
C VAL A 72 4.28 -4.49 2.56
N SER A 73 3.55 -5.49 2.07
CA SER A 73 3.85 -6.90 2.29
C SER A 73 4.16 -7.63 0.98
N VAL A 74 4.83 -8.78 1.11
CA VAL A 74 5.05 -9.72 0.00
C VAL A 74 3.91 -10.73 -0.02
N GLU A 75 3.15 -10.78 -1.11
CA GLU A 75 1.91 -11.55 -1.21
C GLU A 75 1.96 -12.55 -2.39
N PRO A 76 1.03 -13.53 -2.42
CA PRO A 76 0.80 -14.37 -3.61
C PRO A 76 0.41 -13.55 -4.86
N PRO A 77 0.40 -14.16 -6.06
CA PRO A 77 -0.10 -13.49 -7.25
C PRO A 77 -1.54 -13.03 -7.05
N GLY A 78 -1.82 -11.76 -7.36
CA GLY A 78 -3.13 -11.14 -7.13
C GLY A 78 -3.32 -10.48 -5.76
N GLY A 79 -2.36 -10.62 -4.84
CA GLY A 79 -2.42 -10.06 -3.49
C GLY A 79 -2.88 -11.06 -2.44
N SER A 80 -3.18 -10.57 -1.24
CA SER A 80 -3.66 -11.33 -0.11
C SER A 80 -5.09 -11.86 -0.37
N PRO A 81 -5.33 -13.16 -0.18
CA PRO A 81 -6.67 -13.73 -0.27
C PRO A 81 -7.50 -13.58 1.02
N THR A 82 -6.91 -13.08 2.12
CA THR A 82 -7.54 -13.09 3.46
C THR A 82 -8.05 -11.73 3.90
N GLY A 83 -7.71 -10.66 3.18
CA GLY A 83 -7.98 -9.29 3.61
C GLY A 83 -7.03 -8.77 4.71
N ALA A 84 -5.97 -9.52 5.04
CA ALA A 84 -4.86 -9.11 5.89
C ALA A 84 -3.53 -9.55 5.25
N PRO A 85 -2.38 -8.94 5.58
CA PRO A 85 -1.10 -9.41 5.05
C PRO A 85 -0.89 -10.92 5.30
N THR A 86 -0.58 -11.70 4.26
CA THR A 86 -0.30 -13.14 4.39
C THR A 86 1.17 -13.48 4.35
N GLY A 87 2.01 -12.55 3.87
CA GLY A 87 3.46 -12.69 3.92
C GLY A 87 4.13 -11.60 4.75
N PRO A 88 5.48 -11.55 4.71
CA PRO A 88 6.25 -10.59 5.50
C PRO A 88 5.94 -9.17 5.07
N VAL A 89 5.76 -8.29 6.05
CA VAL A 89 5.72 -6.83 5.86
C VAL A 89 7.16 -6.34 5.75
N ILE A 90 7.52 -5.77 4.60
CA ILE A 90 8.89 -5.35 4.29
C ILE A 90 9.09 -3.84 4.36
N TYR A 91 8.00 -3.06 4.34
CA TYR A 91 8.04 -1.62 4.57
C TYR A 91 6.86 -1.21 5.45
N ALA A 92 7.09 -0.23 6.33
CA ALA A 92 6.05 0.47 7.07
C ALA A 92 6.49 1.92 7.31
N GLY A 93 5.57 2.86 7.20
CA GLY A 93 5.84 4.28 7.40
C GLY A 93 4.62 5.02 7.87
N LYS A 94 4.79 5.94 8.83
CA LYS A 94 3.70 6.78 9.31
C LYS A 94 3.14 7.63 8.18
N LEU A 95 1.82 7.78 8.13
CA LEU A 95 1.19 8.73 7.23
C LEU A 95 1.46 10.14 7.77
N GLN A 96 2.11 10.97 6.95
CA GLN A 96 2.31 12.39 7.21
C GLN A 96 1.64 13.16 6.07
N LEU A 97 0.74 14.06 6.42
CA LEU A 97 0.05 14.97 5.50
C LEU A 97 0.59 16.38 5.66
#